data_AF-A0A2D8VDL4-F1
#
_entry.id   AF-A0A2D8VDL4-F1
#
_cell.length_a   1.000
_cell.length_b   1.000
_cell.length_c   1.000
_cell.angle_alpha   90.00
_cell.angle_beta   90.00
_cell.angle_gamma   90.00
#
_symmetry.space_group_name_H-M   'P 1'
#
loop_
_entity.id
_entity.type
_entity.pdbx_description
1 polymer ?
#
loop_
_entity_poly.entity_id
_entity_poly.type
_entity_poly.pdbx_seq_one_letter_code
_entity_poly.pdbx_strand_id
1 'polypeptide(L)'
;MMKVNDFLRYEISLSISYEDYFRLIYDGKYLIEARLGPDRSFIAKKSVYGNSRKKAVQKAVQWFWKDFKGCLGPAHKTMTVDDPYDEVAYDDDFACNDLGNKYLDEPTIERLLEDASGELARDDSEGSENHPPNSVKRTKRRRKQSVQLTSRLSQSPGGTIYYRMTEMPQGKSARPRTKNVKLASKSLDKALREVTRRGLDKFEKFENNTPAKKASSSKSKQAA
;
A
#
# COMPACT_ATOMS: atom_id res chain seq x y z
N MET A 1 21.43 27.68 0.25
CA MET A 1 20.85 26.40 0.71
C MET A 1 20.19 26.66 2.06
N MET A 2 18.87 26.92 2.08
CA MET A 2 18.18 27.26 3.34
C MET A 2 18.10 26.02 4.22
N LYS A 3 18.44 26.17 5.52
CA LYS A 3 18.13 25.18 6.55
C LYS A 3 16.61 25.08 6.62
N VAL A 4 16.04 23.98 6.13
CA VAL A 4 14.62 23.70 6.31
C VAL A 4 14.38 23.61 7.82
N ASN A 5 13.48 24.44 8.30
CA ASN A 5 13.14 24.66 9.70
C ASN A 5 12.75 23.35 10.40
N ASP A 6 13.56 22.92 11.39
CA ASP A 6 13.28 21.80 12.31
C ASP A 6 12.29 22.21 13.43
N PHE A 7 11.20 22.90 13.09
CA PHE A 7 10.37 23.61 14.09
C PHE A 7 8.89 23.22 14.11
N LEU A 8 8.44 22.26 13.31
CA LEU A 8 7.06 21.78 13.41
C LEU A 8 6.92 20.98 14.72
N ARG A 9 5.91 21.34 15.51
CA ARG A 9 5.63 20.75 16.82
C ARG A 9 4.59 19.65 16.66
N TYR A 10 4.92 18.48 17.19
CA TYR A 10 4.02 17.33 17.27
C TYR A 10 3.88 16.97 18.75
N GLU A 11 2.72 16.45 19.12
CA GLU A 11 2.42 15.93 20.45
C GLU A 11 2.36 14.41 20.43
N ILE A 12 3.16 13.81 21.33
CA ILE A 12 3.12 12.39 21.63
C ILE A 12 2.19 12.21 22.82
N SER A 13 1.20 11.34 22.69
CA SER A 13 0.33 10.93 23.78
C SER A 13 0.59 9.48 24.16
N LEU A 14 0.90 9.24 25.42
CA LEU A 14 1.00 7.90 26.01
C LEU A 14 -0.24 7.60 26.84
N SER A 15 -0.96 6.54 26.49
CA SER A 15 -2.01 5.95 27.31
C SER A 15 -1.40 4.83 28.17
N ILE A 16 -1.34 5.04 29.47
CA ILE A 16 -0.72 4.15 30.45
C ILE A 16 -1.81 3.56 31.34
N SER A 17 -1.78 2.25 31.57
CA SER A 17 -2.74 1.62 32.48
C SER A 17 -2.55 2.10 33.93
N TYR A 18 -3.60 2.04 34.75
CA TYR A 18 -3.53 2.42 36.16
C TYR A 18 -2.38 1.71 36.90
N GLU A 19 -2.26 0.39 36.73
CA GLU A 19 -1.23 -0.41 37.40
C GLU A 19 0.18 -0.08 36.90
N ASP A 20 0.35 0.08 35.59
CA ASP A 20 1.66 0.37 35.01
C ASP A 20 2.15 1.76 35.39
N TYR A 21 1.25 2.74 35.54
CA TYR A 21 1.62 4.09 35.98
C TYR A 21 2.27 4.10 37.36
N PHE A 22 1.69 3.38 38.32
CA PHE A 22 2.27 3.29 39.66
C PHE A 22 3.55 2.45 39.69
N ARG A 23 3.64 1.38 38.90
CA ARG A 23 4.91 0.65 38.71
C ARG A 23 6.00 1.56 38.17
N LEU A 24 5.69 2.42 37.20
CA LEU A 24 6.66 3.36 36.64
C LEU A 24 7.17 4.37 37.68
N ILE A 25 6.28 4.92 38.51
CA ILE A 25 6.66 5.90 39.54
C ILE A 25 7.46 5.25 40.67
N TYR A 26 6.98 4.14 41.19
CA TYR A 26 7.53 3.55 42.42
C TYR A 26 8.71 2.60 42.17
N ASP A 27 8.64 1.75 41.15
CA ASP A 27 9.68 0.75 40.87
C ASP A 27 10.70 1.26 39.85
N GLY A 28 10.22 1.93 38.80
CA GLY A 28 11.07 2.36 37.68
C GLY A 28 11.73 3.73 37.83
N LYS A 29 11.31 4.54 38.82
CA LYS A 29 11.69 5.96 38.99
C LYS A 29 11.46 6.82 37.74
N TYR A 30 10.45 6.49 36.95
CA TYR A 30 10.05 7.27 35.79
C TYR A 30 9.01 8.30 36.22
N LEU A 31 9.44 9.56 36.34
CA LEU A 31 8.53 10.66 36.65
C LEU A 31 7.87 11.16 35.38
N ILE A 32 6.55 10.95 35.29
CA ILE A 32 5.76 11.37 34.13
C ILE A 32 4.56 12.15 34.62
N GLU A 33 4.47 13.38 34.13
CA GLU A 33 3.28 14.21 34.26
C GLU A 33 2.18 13.60 33.40
N ALA A 34 1.37 12.75 34.03
CA ALA A 34 0.21 12.14 33.42
C ALA A 34 -1.05 12.59 34.15
N ARG A 35 -2.13 12.78 33.38
CA ARG A 35 -3.45 13.11 33.94
C ARG A 35 -4.34 11.87 33.86
N LEU A 36 -5.13 11.63 34.89
CA LEU A 36 -6.10 10.54 34.88
C LEU A 36 -7.20 10.85 33.86
N GLY A 37 -7.34 9.98 32.87
CA GLY A 37 -8.38 10.02 31.84
C GLY A 37 -9.66 9.30 32.25
N PRO A 38 -10.68 9.32 31.37
CA PRO A 38 -12.01 8.77 31.65
C PRO A 38 -12.00 7.25 31.93
N ASP A 39 -11.07 6.52 31.31
CA ASP A 39 -11.02 5.06 31.33
C ASP A 39 -10.10 4.48 32.40
N ARG A 40 -9.83 5.25 33.47
CA ARG A 40 -8.83 4.91 34.50
C ARG A 40 -7.43 4.69 33.92
N SER A 41 -7.16 5.23 32.74
CA SER A 41 -5.84 5.29 32.13
C SER A 41 -5.19 6.63 32.41
N PHE A 42 -3.88 6.65 32.61
CA PHE A 42 -3.10 7.86 32.74
C PHE A 42 -2.60 8.29 31.37
N ILE A 43 -2.95 9.53 30.98
CA ILE A 43 -2.52 10.11 29.71
C ILE A 43 -1.35 11.05 29.97
N ALA A 44 -0.18 10.71 29.43
CA ALA A 44 0.99 11.56 29.45
C ALA A 44 1.21 12.20 28.09
N LYS A 45 1.55 13.49 28.08
CA LYS A 45 1.78 14.26 26.85
C LYS A 45 3.21 14.74 26.78
N LYS A 46 3.83 14.63 25.61
CA LYS A 46 5.18 15.15 25.36
C LYS A 46 5.26 15.77 23.99
N SER A 47 5.75 16.99 23.91
CA SER A 47 6.01 17.63 22.62
C SER A 47 7.35 17.19 22.02
N VAL A 48 7.36 16.94 20.72
CA VAL A 48 8.55 16.67 19.93
C VAL A 48 8.57 17.58 18.72
N TYR A 49 9.78 17.96 18.27
CA TYR A 49 9.94 18.86 17.14
C TYR A 49 10.58 18.12 15.97
N GLY A 50 10.10 18.37 14.77
CA GLY A 50 10.60 17.75 13.54
C GLY A 50 10.27 18.60 12.32
N ASN A 51 10.81 18.20 11.17
CA ASN A 51 10.47 18.80 9.88
C ASN A 51 9.32 18.09 9.17
N SER A 52 8.88 16.94 9.70
CA SER A 52 7.81 16.09 9.18
C SER A 52 7.33 15.15 10.28
N ARG A 53 6.09 14.69 10.19
CA ARG A 53 5.51 13.67 11.08
C ARG A 53 6.37 12.42 11.10
N LYS A 54 6.90 11.99 9.95
CA LYS A 54 7.82 10.85 9.85
C LYS A 54 9.03 10.98 10.78
N LYS A 55 9.63 12.17 10.86
CA LYS A 55 10.74 12.44 11.80
C LYS A 55 10.26 12.55 13.23
N ALA A 56 9.08 13.09 13.48
CA ALA A 56 8.46 13.12 14.80
C ALA A 56 8.24 11.70 15.35
N VAL A 57 7.65 10.80 14.55
CA VAL A 57 7.46 9.38 14.89
C VAL A 57 8.80 8.70 15.17
N GLN A 58 9.82 8.95 14.36
CA GLN A 58 11.16 8.38 14.59
C GLN A 58 11.72 8.80 15.97
N LYS A 59 11.60 10.09 16.32
CA LYS A 59 12.04 10.61 17.62
C LYS A 59 11.17 10.06 18.77
N ALA A 60 9.87 9.92 18.56
CA ALA A 60 8.92 9.38 19.53
C ALA A 60 9.26 7.92 19.88
N VAL A 61 9.49 7.08 18.88
CA VAL A 61 9.88 5.67 19.07
C VAL A 61 11.24 5.57 19.79
N GLN A 62 12.22 6.38 19.41
CA GLN A 62 13.52 6.40 20.09
C GLN A 62 13.39 6.82 21.56
N TRP A 63 12.58 7.84 21.83
CA TRP A 63 12.29 8.28 23.18
C TRP A 63 11.61 7.17 24.00
N PHE A 64 10.59 6.52 23.43
CA PHE A 64 9.86 5.44 24.10
C PHE A 64 10.80 4.31 24.55
N TRP A 65 11.65 3.81 23.66
CA TRP A 65 12.55 2.71 23.99
C TRP A 65 13.70 3.12 24.92
N LYS A 66 14.19 4.36 24.78
CA LYS A 66 15.27 4.88 25.62
C LYS A 66 14.83 5.02 27.08
N ASP A 67 13.65 5.61 27.29
CA ASP A 67 13.17 5.92 28.63
C ASP A 67 12.53 4.67 29.24
N PHE A 68 11.58 4.02 28.57
CA PHE A 68 10.78 2.95 29.18
C PHE A 68 11.38 1.55 29.06
N LYS A 69 12.32 1.31 28.15
CA LYS A 69 13.01 0.00 27.98
C LYS A 69 12.08 -1.23 27.96
N GLY A 70 10.85 -1.08 27.46
CA GLY A 70 9.85 -2.15 27.39
C GLY A 70 8.94 -2.32 28.61
N CYS A 71 9.08 -1.51 29.67
CA CYS A 71 8.21 -1.57 30.86
C CYS A 71 6.73 -1.32 30.54
N LEU A 72 6.43 -0.49 29.54
CA LEU A 72 5.07 -0.18 29.08
C LEU A 72 4.57 -1.14 27.98
N GLY A 73 5.28 -2.23 27.72
CA GLY A 73 4.98 -3.14 26.62
C GLY A 73 5.23 -2.51 25.24
N PRO A 74 4.57 -3.04 24.19
CA PRO A 74 4.76 -2.56 22.82
C PRO A 74 4.24 -1.14 22.59
N ALA A 75 5.05 -0.30 21.95
CA ALA A 75 4.69 1.10 21.67
C ALA A 75 3.37 1.29 20.91
N HIS A 76 2.97 0.34 20.05
CA HIS A 76 1.76 0.48 19.23
C HIS A 76 0.45 0.44 20.03
N LYS A 77 0.48 -0.05 21.27
CA LYS A 77 -0.71 -0.09 22.15
C LYS A 77 -0.84 1.15 23.02
N THR A 78 0.28 1.80 23.33
CA THR A 78 0.35 2.85 24.36
C THR A 78 0.67 4.21 23.78
N MET A 79 1.40 4.29 22.66
CA MET A 79 1.89 5.55 22.10
C MET A 79 1.12 5.94 20.83
N THR A 80 0.67 7.19 20.80
CA THR A 80 0.12 7.86 19.62
C THR A 80 0.85 9.18 19.39
N VAL A 81 0.86 9.64 18.14
CA VAL A 81 1.45 10.92 17.71
C VAL A 81 0.40 11.63 16.89
N ASP A 82 0.15 12.90 17.20
CA ASP A 82 -0.80 13.72 16.47
C ASP A 82 -0.37 14.00 15.01
N ASP A 83 -1.29 14.56 14.23
CA ASP A 83 -1.04 15.07 12.88
C ASP A 83 -1.60 16.49 12.71
N PRO A 84 -1.01 17.50 13.37
CA PRO A 84 -1.54 18.86 13.40
C PRO A 84 -1.36 19.63 12.07
N TYR A 85 -0.64 19.04 11.11
CA TYR A 85 -0.33 19.65 9.82
C TYR A 85 -0.91 18.86 8.64
N ASP A 86 -1.82 17.91 8.92
CA ASP A 86 -2.51 17.09 7.92
C ASP A 86 -1.55 16.41 6.92
N GLU A 87 -0.40 15.93 7.41
CA GLU A 87 0.57 15.21 6.58
C GLU A 87 0.07 13.81 6.21
N VAL A 88 -0.80 13.22 7.03
CA VAL A 88 -1.40 11.92 6.78
C VAL A 88 -2.66 12.10 5.94
N ALA A 89 -2.50 11.87 4.63
CA ALA A 89 -3.57 11.90 3.65
C ALA A 89 -3.65 10.57 2.90
N TYR A 90 -4.87 10.14 2.57
CA TYR A 90 -5.06 8.95 1.74
C TYR A 90 -4.75 9.23 0.27
N ASP A 91 -3.97 8.35 -0.35
CA ASP A 91 -3.75 8.33 -1.80
C ASP A 91 -3.65 6.88 -2.33
N ASP A 92 -3.62 6.72 -3.65
CA ASP A 92 -3.53 5.40 -4.30
C ASP A 92 -2.26 4.62 -3.90
N ASP A 93 -1.19 5.33 -3.56
CA ASP A 93 0.11 4.80 -3.18
C ASP A 93 0.30 4.70 -1.66
N PHE A 94 -0.77 4.93 -0.89
CA PHE A 94 -0.73 5.01 0.56
C PHE A 94 -0.21 3.71 1.16
N ALA A 95 0.87 3.86 1.92
CA ALA A 95 1.59 2.78 2.54
C ALA A 95 1.33 2.77 4.05
N CYS A 96 0.53 1.82 4.52
CA CYS A 96 0.21 1.65 5.95
C CYS A 96 1.45 1.40 6.83
N ASN A 97 2.54 0.91 6.23
CA ASN A 97 3.79 0.61 6.92
C ASN A 97 4.79 1.78 6.92
N ASP A 98 4.51 2.89 6.24
CA ASP A 98 5.39 4.06 6.30
C ASP A 98 5.38 4.65 7.71
N LEU A 99 6.54 5.11 8.15
CA LEU A 99 6.71 5.68 9.50
C LEU A 99 5.81 6.90 9.72
N GLY A 100 5.54 7.70 8.68
CA GLY A 100 4.63 8.84 8.75
C GLY A 100 3.17 8.42 8.98
N ASN A 101 2.81 7.17 8.73
CA ASN A 101 1.45 6.64 8.85
C ASN A 101 1.26 5.70 10.05
N LYS A 102 2.24 5.65 10.96
CA LYS A 102 2.22 4.84 12.18
C LYS A 102 1.87 5.66 13.42
N TYR A 103 1.37 4.97 14.44
CA TYR A 103 1.01 5.55 15.75
C TYR A 103 0.05 6.73 15.59
N LEU A 104 -0.92 6.61 14.70
CA LEU A 104 -1.94 7.64 14.48
C LEU A 104 -2.81 7.79 15.73
N ASP A 105 -3.17 9.02 16.05
CA ASP A 105 -4.21 9.32 17.03
C ASP A 105 -5.62 9.11 16.43
N GLU A 106 -6.60 8.97 17.31
CA GLU A 106 -7.98 8.64 16.94
C GLU A 106 -8.59 9.61 15.90
N PRO A 107 -8.47 10.94 16.04
CA PRO A 107 -9.01 11.88 15.05
C PRO A 107 -8.40 11.70 13.66
N THR A 108 -7.09 11.45 13.58
CA THR A 108 -6.39 11.22 12.30
C THR A 108 -6.81 9.91 11.66
N ILE A 109 -7.04 8.86 12.46
CA ILE A 109 -7.55 7.57 11.96
C ILE A 109 -8.96 7.77 11.38
N GLU A 110 -9.85 8.46 12.09
CA GLU A 110 -11.22 8.69 11.63
C GLU A 110 -11.24 9.43 10.29
N ARG A 111 -10.49 10.55 10.18
CA ARG A 111 -10.33 11.29 8.92
C ARG A 111 -9.82 10.40 7.79
N LEU A 112 -8.76 9.62 8.06
CA LEU A 112 -8.14 8.75 7.06
C LEU A 112 -9.09 7.63 6.58
N LEU A 113 -9.91 7.08 7.48
CA LEU A 113 -10.88 6.03 7.13
C LEU A 113 -12.05 6.58 6.32
N GLU A 114 -12.48 7.82 6.59
CA GLU A 114 -13.46 8.55 5.80
C GLU A 114 -12.94 8.79 4.38
N ASP A 115 -11.73 9.34 4.24
CA ASP A 115 -11.07 9.57 2.94
C ASP A 115 -10.90 8.28 2.13
N ALA A 116 -10.55 7.18 2.81
CA ALA A 116 -10.33 5.89 2.16
C ALA A 116 -11.60 5.18 1.69
N SER A 117 -12.79 5.66 2.03
CA SER A 117 -14.08 5.13 1.54
C SER A 117 -14.20 3.59 1.60
N GLY A 118 -13.70 2.98 2.68
CA GLY A 118 -13.73 1.53 2.92
C GLY A 118 -12.56 0.72 2.34
N GLU A 119 -11.56 1.35 1.73
CA GLU A 119 -10.32 0.69 1.31
C GLU A 119 -9.37 0.41 2.49
N LEU A 120 -9.48 1.20 3.56
CA LEU A 120 -8.75 1.05 4.81
C LEU A 120 -9.71 0.67 5.95
N ALA A 121 -9.16 -0.01 6.95
CA ALA A 121 -9.80 -0.34 8.21
C ALA A 121 -8.77 -0.24 9.34
N ARG A 122 -9.23 -0.16 10.60
CA ARG A 122 -8.34 -0.22 11.76
C ARG A 122 -7.61 -1.56 11.81
N ASP A 123 -6.35 -1.50 12.21
CA ASP A 123 -5.52 -2.70 12.32
C ASP A 123 -5.52 -3.24 13.75
N ASP A 124 -6.57 -3.98 14.08
CA ASP A 124 -6.70 -4.64 15.39
C ASP A 124 -5.92 -5.98 15.47
N SER A 125 -4.96 -6.20 14.57
CA SER A 125 -4.19 -7.44 14.57
C SER A 125 -3.17 -7.49 15.70
N GLU A 126 -2.98 -8.68 16.29
CA GLU A 126 -1.84 -8.93 17.15
C GLU A 126 -0.60 -9.10 16.28
N GLY A 127 0.15 -8.02 16.08
CA GLY A 127 1.42 -8.09 15.37
C GLY A 127 2.47 -8.90 16.15
N SER A 128 3.55 -9.27 15.47
CA SER A 128 4.67 -9.98 16.09
C SER A 128 5.75 -9.02 16.58
N GLU A 129 6.68 -9.50 17.41
CA GLU A 129 7.78 -8.70 17.96
C GLU A 129 8.57 -7.93 16.89
N ASN A 130 8.88 -8.61 15.76
CA ASN A 130 9.59 -8.01 14.63
C ASN A 130 8.69 -7.24 13.65
N HIS A 131 7.37 -7.46 13.73
CA HIS A 131 6.38 -6.86 12.85
C HIS A 131 5.18 -6.37 13.66
N PRO A 132 5.34 -5.25 14.39
CA PRO A 132 4.22 -4.67 15.13
C PRO A 132 3.10 -4.28 14.16
N PRO A 133 1.84 -4.31 14.61
CA PRO A 133 0.71 -3.92 13.79
C PRO A 133 0.82 -2.43 13.42
N ASN A 134 0.17 -2.04 12.33
CA ASN A 134 0.12 -0.64 11.94
C ASN A 134 -1.10 0.04 12.59
N SER A 135 -1.31 1.33 12.36
CA SER A 135 -2.54 2.00 12.84
C SER A 135 -3.75 1.63 11.98
N VAL A 136 -3.53 1.43 10.68
CA VAL A 136 -4.55 1.02 9.71
C VAL A 136 -4.03 -0.11 8.83
N LYS A 137 -4.95 -0.91 8.32
CA LYS A 137 -4.71 -1.97 7.34
C LYS A 137 -5.63 -1.81 6.14
N ARG A 138 -5.20 -2.31 4.99
CA ARG A 138 -6.07 -2.38 3.82
C ARG A 138 -7.10 -3.49 3.98
N THR A 139 -8.36 -3.21 3.65
CA THR A 139 -9.44 -4.22 3.66
C THR A 139 -9.24 -5.24 2.54
N LYS A 140 -8.70 -4.79 1.40
CA LYS A 140 -8.38 -5.62 0.24
C LYS A 140 -6.94 -5.41 -0.19
N ARG A 141 -6.26 -6.50 -0.56
CA ARG A 141 -4.91 -6.43 -1.13
C ARG A 141 -4.94 -5.68 -2.47
N ARG A 142 -4.13 -4.63 -2.61
CA ARG A 142 -3.95 -3.90 -3.88
C ARG A 142 -3.48 -4.87 -4.97
N ARG A 143 -4.30 -5.08 -6.00
CA ARG A 143 -3.91 -5.84 -7.19
C ARG A 143 -3.14 -4.91 -8.09
N LYS A 144 -1.82 -5.02 -8.10
CA LYS A 144 -0.99 -4.32 -9.07
C LYS A 144 -1.38 -4.81 -10.48
N GLN A 145 -1.86 -3.92 -11.33
CA GLN A 145 -2.29 -4.25 -12.68
C GLN A 145 -1.07 -4.43 -13.59
N SER A 146 -1.18 -5.32 -14.58
CA SER A 146 -0.17 -5.42 -15.63
C SER A 146 -0.28 -4.22 -16.57
N VAL A 147 0.85 -3.60 -16.88
CA VAL A 147 0.92 -2.52 -17.87
C VAL A 147 0.90 -3.14 -19.26
N GLN A 148 0.04 -2.66 -20.14
CA GLN A 148 0.04 -3.08 -21.54
C GLN A 148 1.15 -2.32 -22.28
N LEU A 149 2.17 -3.04 -22.75
CA LEU A 149 3.28 -2.44 -23.50
C LEU A 149 2.92 -2.27 -24.98
N THR A 150 2.23 -3.26 -25.56
CA THR A 150 1.72 -3.23 -26.94
C THR A 150 0.39 -3.99 -27.03
N SER A 151 -0.21 -4.09 -28.21
CA SER A 151 -1.42 -4.89 -28.44
C SER A 151 -1.30 -6.36 -27.97
N ARG A 152 -0.08 -6.91 -27.99
CA ARG A 152 0.21 -8.32 -27.66
C ARG A 152 1.19 -8.50 -26.50
N LEU A 153 1.86 -7.45 -26.05
CA LEU A 153 2.80 -7.51 -24.93
C LEU A 153 2.22 -6.83 -23.69
N SER A 154 2.27 -7.53 -22.57
CA SER A 154 1.91 -6.99 -21.26
C SER A 154 3.04 -7.23 -20.27
N GLN A 155 3.34 -6.24 -19.45
CA GLN A 155 4.31 -6.34 -18.38
C GLN A 155 3.59 -6.49 -17.04
N SER A 156 3.92 -7.56 -16.32
CA SER A 156 3.48 -7.71 -14.94
C SER A 156 4.13 -6.67 -14.02
N PRO A 157 3.53 -6.39 -12.86
CA PRO A 157 4.11 -5.48 -11.86
C PRO A 157 5.53 -5.86 -11.38
N GLY A 158 5.90 -7.14 -11.48
CA GLY A 158 7.25 -7.63 -11.17
C GLY A 158 8.25 -7.47 -12.34
N GLY A 159 7.88 -6.75 -13.39
CA GLY A 159 8.72 -6.49 -14.56
C GLY A 159 8.78 -7.63 -15.59
N THR A 160 8.14 -8.77 -15.34
CA THR A 160 8.09 -9.89 -16.30
C THR A 160 7.17 -9.53 -17.47
N ILE A 161 7.66 -9.68 -18.71
CA ILE A 161 6.91 -9.43 -19.94
C ILE A 161 6.26 -10.74 -20.42
N TYR A 162 5.00 -10.66 -20.80
CA TYR A 162 4.22 -11.74 -21.41
C TYR A 162 3.80 -11.35 -22.82
N TYR A 163 3.89 -12.31 -23.74
CA TYR A 163 3.36 -12.18 -25.09
C TYR A 163 2.07 -13.00 -25.24
N ARG A 164 1.01 -12.36 -25.72
CA ARG A 164 -0.29 -12.95 -25.99
C ARG A 164 -0.28 -13.64 -27.36
N MET A 165 0.20 -14.86 -27.38
CA MET A 165 0.23 -15.71 -28.58
C MET A 165 -1.17 -16.22 -28.93
N THR A 166 -1.48 -16.26 -30.22
CA THR A 166 -2.66 -16.95 -30.74
C THR A 166 -2.25 -18.34 -31.21
N GLU A 167 -2.83 -19.38 -30.63
CA GLU A 167 -2.70 -20.77 -31.09
C GLU A 167 -3.91 -21.13 -31.96
N MET A 168 -3.64 -21.56 -33.19
CA MET A 168 -4.67 -22.07 -34.09
C MET A 168 -4.96 -23.54 -33.73
N PRO A 169 -6.21 -23.91 -33.44
CA PRO A 169 -6.53 -25.27 -33.08
C PRO A 169 -6.43 -26.20 -34.28
N GLN A 170 -5.95 -27.42 -34.05
CA GLN A 170 -5.91 -28.48 -35.05
C GLN A 170 -7.31 -29.10 -35.20
N GLY A 171 -8.19 -28.45 -35.96
CA GLY A 171 -9.51 -28.99 -36.26
C GLY A 171 -10.38 -28.02 -37.07
N LYS A 172 -11.14 -28.55 -38.05
CA LYS A 172 -11.94 -27.77 -39.02
C LYS A 172 -13.05 -26.88 -38.40
N SER A 173 -13.29 -26.95 -37.09
CA SER A 173 -14.38 -26.26 -36.38
C SER A 173 -13.96 -25.54 -35.09
N ALA A 174 -12.68 -25.49 -34.74
CA ALA A 174 -12.26 -25.00 -33.44
C ALA A 174 -11.89 -23.50 -33.46
N ARG A 175 -12.24 -22.77 -32.39
CA ARG A 175 -11.94 -21.34 -32.25
C ARG A 175 -10.48 -21.11 -31.82
N PRO A 176 -9.80 -20.05 -32.31
CA PRO A 176 -8.46 -19.68 -31.88
C PRO A 176 -8.39 -19.54 -30.36
N ARG A 177 -7.34 -20.08 -29.73
CA ARG A 177 -7.08 -19.92 -28.30
C ARG A 177 -5.93 -18.95 -28.11
N THR A 178 -6.07 -18.01 -27.17
CA THR A 178 -4.97 -17.12 -26.80
C THR A 178 -4.26 -17.63 -25.56
N LYS A 179 -2.94 -17.66 -25.59
CA LYS A 179 -2.08 -18.08 -24.48
C LYS A 179 -1.05 -17.00 -24.18
N ASN A 180 -0.83 -16.72 -22.91
CA ASN A 180 0.22 -15.80 -22.48
C ASN A 180 1.53 -16.57 -22.27
N VAL A 181 2.54 -16.24 -23.06
CA VAL A 181 3.87 -16.85 -23.00
C VAL A 181 4.82 -15.90 -22.26
N LYS A 182 5.46 -16.40 -21.20
CA LYS A 182 6.47 -15.66 -20.45
C LYS A 182 7.74 -15.48 -21.29
N LEU A 183 8.18 -14.23 -21.43
CA LEU A 183 9.44 -13.87 -22.08
C LEU A 183 10.55 -13.78 -21.04
N ALA A 184 11.80 -14.07 -21.44
CA ALA A 184 12.97 -13.89 -20.59
C ALA A 184 13.48 -12.43 -20.62
N SER A 185 13.10 -11.68 -21.65
CA SER A 185 13.48 -10.28 -21.83
C SER A 185 12.84 -9.34 -20.81
N LYS A 186 13.62 -8.36 -20.37
CA LYS A 186 13.21 -7.31 -19.42
C LYS A 186 12.93 -5.95 -20.07
N SER A 187 13.23 -5.78 -21.35
CA SER A 187 12.97 -4.55 -22.12
C SER A 187 12.14 -4.84 -23.37
N LEU A 188 11.40 -3.84 -23.84
CA LEU A 188 10.51 -3.96 -24.99
C LEU A 188 11.26 -4.43 -26.25
N ASP A 189 12.38 -3.81 -26.60
CA ASP A 189 13.14 -4.17 -27.82
C ASP A 189 13.72 -5.58 -27.77
N LYS A 190 14.11 -6.05 -26.58
CA LYS A 190 14.59 -7.41 -26.40
C LYS A 190 13.44 -8.40 -26.48
N ALA A 191 12.28 -8.04 -25.90
CA ALA A 191 11.07 -8.84 -25.97
C ALA A 191 10.58 -9.02 -27.41
N LEU A 192 10.58 -7.96 -28.22
CA LEU A 192 10.22 -8.05 -29.65
C LEU A 192 11.16 -8.99 -30.41
N ARG A 193 12.48 -8.85 -30.23
CA ARG A 193 13.47 -9.75 -30.84
C ARG A 193 13.30 -11.20 -30.38
N GLU A 194 13.01 -11.40 -29.10
CA GLU A 194 12.76 -12.72 -28.52
C GLU A 194 11.49 -13.37 -29.08
N VAL A 195 10.42 -12.60 -29.28
CA VAL A 195 9.17 -13.05 -29.91
C VAL A 195 9.45 -13.58 -31.31
N THR A 196 10.17 -12.81 -32.14
CA THR A 196 10.57 -13.22 -33.49
C THR A 196 11.51 -14.44 -33.47
N ARG A 197 12.50 -14.46 -32.57
CA ARG A 197 13.46 -15.57 -32.45
C ARG A 197 12.79 -16.87 -32.03
N ARG A 198 11.82 -16.81 -31.11
CA ARG A 198 11.01 -17.97 -30.68
C ARG A 198 9.90 -18.29 -31.68
N GLY A 199 9.63 -17.39 -32.63
CA GLY A 199 8.57 -17.49 -33.63
C GLY A 199 7.19 -17.63 -33.01
N LEU A 200 6.92 -16.82 -31.98
CA LEU A 200 5.61 -16.77 -31.31
C LEU A 200 4.57 -16.02 -32.16
N ASP A 201 5.02 -15.20 -33.11
CA ASP A 201 4.24 -14.39 -34.05
C ASP A 201 3.86 -15.13 -35.35
N LYS A 202 4.25 -16.41 -35.49
CA LYS A 202 4.07 -17.19 -36.73
C LYS A 202 2.64 -17.20 -37.25
N PHE A 203 1.65 -17.24 -36.36
CA PHE A 203 0.23 -17.31 -36.73
C PHE A 203 -0.42 -15.94 -36.94
N GLU A 204 0.24 -14.85 -36.54
CA GLU A 204 -0.29 -13.49 -36.74
C GLU A 204 -0.17 -13.04 -38.20
N LYS A 205 0.87 -13.53 -38.90
CA LYS A 205 1.06 -13.24 -40.34
C LYS A 205 -0.04 -13.83 -41.23
N PHE A 206 -0.80 -14.81 -40.72
CA PHE A 206 -1.90 -15.45 -41.48
C PHE A 206 -3.24 -14.72 -41.34
N GLU A 207 -3.46 -13.94 -40.26
CA GLU A 207 -4.71 -13.18 -40.10
C GLU A 207 -4.83 -12.05 -41.14
N ASN A 208 -3.70 -11.44 -41.52
CA ASN A 208 -3.65 -10.34 -42.51
C ASN A 208 -3.87 -10.80 -43.97
N ASN A 209 -3.89 -12.11 -44.24
CA ASN A 209 -4.05 -12.66 -45.59
C ASN A 209 -5.46 -13.22 -45.86
N THR A 210 -6.42 -12.99 -44.97
CA THR A 210 -7.81 -13.32 -45.26
C THR A 210 -8.38 -12.24 -46.20
N PRO A 211 -8.75 -12.55 -47.46
CA PRO A 211 -9.35 -11.55 -48.33
C PRO A 211 -10.63 -11.03 -47.66
N ALA A 212 -10.77 -9.70 -47.64
CA ALA A 212 -11.93 -9.01 -47.07
C ALA A 212 -13.20 -9.74 -47.50
N LYS A 213 -13.93 -10.31 -46.53
CA LYS A 213 -15.25 -10.88 -46.80
C LYS A 213 -16.08 -9.77 -47.43
N LYS A 214 -16.46 -9.95 -48.70
CA LYS A 214 -17.41 -9.08 -49.40
C LYS A 214 -18.61 -8.86 -48.47
N ALA A 215 -18.88 -7.60 -48.18
CA ALA A 215 -20.06 -7.19 -47.44
C ALA A 215 -21.28 -7.83 -48.12
N SER A 216 -21.99 -8.68 -47.38
CA SER A 216 -23.26 -9.21 -47.85
C SER A 216 -24.24 -8.04 -47.87
N SER A 217 -24.78 -7.73 -49.05
CA SER A 217 -25.83 -6.73 -49.22
C SER A 217 -27.06 -7.19 -48.45
N SER A 218 -27.55 -6.33 -47.56
CA SER A 218 -28.83 -6.50 -46.90
C SER A 218 -29.94 -6.46 -47.96
N LYS A 219 -30.67 -7.57 -48.11
CA LYS A 219 -31.96 -7.55 -48.80
C LYS A 219 -32.95 -6.79 -47.91
N SER A 220 -33.42 -5.65 -48.41
CA SER A 220 -34.56 -4.92 -47.86
C SER A 220 -35.81 -5.80 -47.87
N LYS A 221 -36.44 -6.00 -46.71
CA LYS A 221 -37.80 -6.52 -46.63
C LYS A 221 -38.75 -5.36 -46.97
N GLN A 222 -39.45 -5.45 -48.09
CA GLN A 222 -40.69 -4.69 -48.31
C GLN A 222 -41.79 -5.34 -47.46
N ALA A 223 -42.50 -4.51 -46.70
CA ALA A 223 -43.74 -4.90 -46.03
C ALA A 223 -44.91 -4.72 -47.01
N ALA A 224 -45.80 -5.70 -47.03
CA ALA A 224 -47.13 -5.63 -47.63
C ALA A 224 -48.14 -5.17 -46.58
#